data_AF-A0A803N9F2-F1
#
_entry.id   AF-A0A803N9F2-F1
#
_cell.length_a   1.000
_cell.length_b   1.000
_cell.length_c   1.000
_cell.angle_alpha   90.00
_cell.angle_beta   90.00
_cell.angle_gamma   90.00
#
_symmetry.space_group_name_H-M   'P 1'
#
loop_
_entity.id
_entity.type
_entity.pdbx_description
1 polymer ?
#
loop_
_entity_poly.entity_id
_entity_poly.type
_entity_poly.pdbx_seq_one_letter_code
_entity_poly.pdbx_strand_id
1 'polypeptide(L)'
;MALVLHAGNTNKNAYKALIAAEYSGVKIELVKDFEMGVSNKTPEFLQMNPIGKVPVLETPDGPIFESNAIARYVARLKADSPLYGSSLIDYGHIEQWIDFASLEIDANILRWFVPRIGFSLYLPPAEEAAISAVKRGLEALNTHLASNTYLVGHSVTLADIVMTCNLVLGFSRILTKKFTSEFPHVERYFWSMVNQPNFKKVLGEIKQTESVPPVAKKPSQPVKPKDEPKKEVKKEPTKPKEAHTPVEEEEAPKPKPKNPLDLLPPSKMILDEWKRLYSNTKTNFREVAIKGTVLFSVHVLLYGFFGKLID
;
A
#
# COMPACT_ATOMS: atom_id res chain seq x y z
N MET A 1 14.81 26.69 -6.65
CA MET A 1 14.16 26.19 -5.42
C MET A 1 14.89 24.94 -4.96
N ALA A 2 14.96 24.70 -3.64
CA ALA A 2 15.52 23.47 -3.10
C ALA A 2 14.59 22.28 -3.41
N LEU A 3 15.15 21.08 -3.55
CA LEU A 3 14.38 19.86 -3.68
C LEU A 3 13.84 19.48 -2.29
N VAL A 4 12.52 19.39 -2.14
CA VAL A 4 11.88 19.10 -0.86
C VAL A 4 11.18 17.75 -0.93
N LEU A 5 11.55 16.83 -0.04
CA LEU A 5 10.98 15.49 0.03
C LEU A 5 9.96 15.40 1.17
N HIS A 6 8.73 15.07 0.83
CA HIS A 6 7.65 14.83 1.77
C HIS A 6 7.56 13.35 2.09
N ALA A 7 8.03 12.98 3.28
CA ALA A 7 7.88 11.64 3.83
C ALA A 7 8.13 11.66 5.35
N GLY A 8 7.59 10.66 6.06
CA GLY A 8 8.00 10.41 7.44
C GLY A 8 9.46 9.92 7.54
N ASN A 9 10.11 10.21 8.67
CA ASN A 9 11.55 9.97 8.91
C ASN A 9 11.99 8.50 8.76
N THR A 10 11.09 7.54 8.94
CA THR A 10 11.39 6.10 8.90
C THR A 10 10.88 5.39 7.63
N ASN A 11 10.58 6.14 6.57
CA ASN A 11 10.00 5.56 5.36
C ASN A 11 11.07 4.95 4.44
N LYS A 12 11.08 3.62 4.32
CA LYS A 12 11.97 2.87 3.42
C LYS A 12 11.96 3.37 1.97
N ASN A 13 10.83 3.87 1.49
CA ASN A 13 10.67 4.34 0.12
C ASN A 13 11.32 5.72 -0.08
N ALA A 14 11.40 6.55 0.97
CA ALA A 14 12.10 7.84 0.92
C ALA A 14 13.63 7.65 0.86
N TYR A 15 14.15 6.61 1.51
CA TYR A 15 15.58 6.31 1.52
C TYR A 15 16.17 6.11 0.12
N LYS A 16 15.38 5.58 -0.84
CA LYS A 16 15.81 5.42 -2.23
C LYS A 16 16.29 6.73 -2.84
N ALA A 17 15.50 7.79 -2.68
CA ALA A 17 15.82 9.11 -3.20
C ALA A 17 16.97 9.77 -2.43
N LEU A 18 16.98 9.65 -1.11
CA LEU A 18 18.02 10.23 -0.26
C LEU A 18 19.39 9.60 -0.52
N ILE A 19 19.47 8.28 -0.64
CA ILE A 19 20.74 7.58 -0.95
C ILE A 19 21.19 7.92 -2.38
N ALA A 20 20.27 7.95 -3.35
CA ALA A 20 20.61 8.38 -4.71
C ALA A 20 21.16 9.83 -4.72
N ALA A 21 20.62 10.70 -3.87
CA ALA A 21 21.10 12.07 -3.72
C ALA A 21 22.52 12.13 -3.15
N GLU A 22 22.87 11.28 -2.19
CA GLU A 22 24.24 11.17 -1.66
C GLU A 22 25.25 10.76 -2.74
N TYR A 23 24.91 9.77 -3.58
CA TYR A 23 25.78 9.35 -4.69
C TYR A 23 25.91 10.40 -5.79
N SER A 24 24.83 11.11 -6.11
CA SER A 24 24.83 12.17 -7.11
C SER A 24 25.31 13.52 -6.55
N GLY A 25 25.58 13.64 -5.24
CA GLY A 25 25.89 14.91 -4.59
C GLY A 25 24.80 15.97 -4.79
N VAL A 26 23.54 15.56 -4.71
CA VAL A 26 22.34 16.40 -4.80
C VAL A 26 21.83 16.63 -3.38
N LYS A 27 21.46 17.87 -3.05
CA LYS A 27 20.86 18.19 -1.74
C LYS A 27 19.35 18.06 -1.82
N ILE A 28 18.78 17.22 -0.95
CA ILE A 28 17.33 17.08 -0.74
C ILE A 28 17.03 17.42 0.71
N GLU A 29 16.03 18.28 0.92
CA GLU A 29 15.56 18.66 2.24
C GLU A 29 14.32 17.82 2.59
N LEU A 30 14.39 17.04 3.66
CA LEU A 30 13.23 16.31 4.18
C LEU A 30 12.37 17.27 4.99
N VAL A 31 11.06 17.26 4.75
CA VAL A 31 10.11 18.08 5.52
C VAL A 31 10.19 17.74 7.00
N LYS A 32 10.46 18.76 7.83
CA LYS A 32 10.40 18.65 9.29
C LYS A 32 8.92 18.61 9.69
N ASP A 33 8.55 17.68 10.56
CA ASP A 33 7.20 17.53 11.11
C ASP A 33 6.15 16.94 10.14
N PHE A 34 6.57 16.05 9.24
CA PHE A 34 5.64 15.27 8.42
C PHE A 34 4.88 14.23 9.26
N GLU A 35 3.55 14.37 9.37
CA GLU A 35 2.69 13.44 10.09
C GLU A 35 1.84 12.59 9.13
N MET A 36 2.11 11.28 9.10
CA MET A 36 1.33 10.31 8.33
C MET A 36 -0.12 10.23 8.84
N GLY A 37 -1.07 10.48 7.96
CA GLY A 37 -2.50 10.50 8.23
C GLY A 37 -3.08 11.91 8.36
N VAL A 38 -2.23 12.93 8.50
CA VAL A 38 -2.59 14.35 8.63
C VAL A 38 -2.01 15.14 7.45
N SER A 39 -0.67 15.26 7.36
CA SER A 39 0.01 16.03 6.32
C SER A 39 -0.28 15.52 4.91
N ASN A 40 -0.36 14.19 4.74
CA ASN A 40 -0.63 13.57 3.43
C ASN A 40 -2.10 13.64 2.98
N LYS A 41 -2.99 14.23 3.79
CA LYS A 41 -4.41 14.40 3.49
C LYS A 41 -4.82 15.85 3.26
N THR A 42 -3.91 16.81 3.43
CA THR A 42 -4.25 18.21 3.19
C THR A 42 -4.52 18.44 1.70
N PRO A 43 -5.38 19.40 1.32
CA PRO A 43 -5.65 19.70 -0.08
C PRO A 43 -4.38 20.01 -0.89
N GLU A 44 -3.40 20.68 -0.26
CA GLU A 44 -2.11 21.04 -0.87
C GLU A 44 -1.30 19.79 -1.21
N PHE A 45 -1.23 18.82 -0.29
CA PHE A 45 -0.54 17.56 -0.55
C PHE A 45 -1.25 16.73 -1.63
N LEU A 46 -2.59 16.69 -1.60
CA LEU A 46 -3.38 15.93 -2.57
C LEU A 46 -3.29 16.52 -3.99
N GLN A 47 -3.01 17.82 -4.14
CA GLN A 47 -2.68 18.41 -5.44
C GLN A 47 -1.37 17.86 -6.01
N MET A 48 -0.40 17.53 -5.15
CA MET A 48 0.88 16.94 -5.58
C MET A 48 0.78 15.43 -5.83
N ASN A 49 0.06 14.71 -4.98
CA ASN A 49 -0.21 13.29 -5.14
C ASN A 49 -1.69 13.00 -4.83
N PRO A 50 -2.53 12.78 -5.85
CA PRO A 50 -3.96 12.49 -5.66
C PRO A 50 -4.26 11.27 -4.80
N ILE A 51 -3.32 10.33 -4.67
CA ILE A 51 -3.48 9.11 -3.86
C ILE A 51 -3.18 9.41 -2.37
N GLY A 52 -2.51 10.53 -2.06
CA GLY A 52 -2.11 10.87 -0.69
C GLY A 52 -1.04 9.92 -0.13
N LYS A 53 -0.22 9.30 -0.99
CA LYS A 53 0.89 8.44 -0.59
C LYS A 53 2.20 9.22 -0.50
N VAL A 54 3.13 8.69 0.27
CA VAL A 54 4.51 9.18 0.40
C VAL A 54 5.50 8.12 -0.12
N PRO A 55 6.68 8.53 -0.63
CA PRO A 55 7.17 9.91 -0.73
C PRO A 55 6.59 10.72 -1.90
N VAL A 56 6.69 12.04 -1.79
CA VAL A 56 6.50 13.02 -2.89
C VAL A 56 7.69 13.98 -2.88
N LEU A 57 8.28 14.24 -4.04
CA LEU A 57 9.36 15.21 -4.21
C LEU A 57 8.82 16.46 -4.87
N GLU A 58 8.90 17.60 -4.20
CA GLU A 58 8.71 18.91 -4.81
C GLU A 58 9.98 19.33 -5.54
N THR A 59 9.81 19.69 -6.81
CA THR A 59 10.86 20.23 -7.66
C THR A 59 10.44 21.61 -8.17
N PRO A 60 11.38 22.43 -8.69
CA PRO A 60 11.04 23.73 -9.28
C PRO A 60 10.02 23.64 -10.43
N ASP A 61 9.98 22.51 -11.14
CA ASP A 61 9.15 22.30 -12.33
C ASP A 61 7.84 21.56 -12.00
N GLY A 62 7.64 21.18 -10.73
CA GLY A 62 6.45 20.48 -10.27
C GLY A 62 6.75 19.26 -9.38
N PRO A 63 5.72 18.66 -8.77
CA PRO A 63 5.88 17.52 -7.89
C PRO A 63 6.06 16.20 -8.67
N ILE A 64 6.82 15.28 -8.09
CA ILE A 64 7.00 13.90 -8.57
C ILE A 64 6.59 12.96 -7.45
N PHE A 65 5.68 12.03 -7.73
CA PHE A 65 5.32 10.94 -6.81
C PHE A 65 5.74 9.58 -7.39
N GLU A 66 5.64 8.53 -6.58
CA GLU A 66 6.28 7.21 -6.76
C GLU A 66 7.77 7.19 -6.44
N SER A 67 8.16 6.38 -5.44
CA SER A 67 9.52 6.41 -4.91
C SER A 67 10.59 6.04 -5.92
N ASN A 68 10.29 5.11 -6.83
CA ASN A 68 11.24 4.71 -7.87
C ASN A 68 11.37 5.82 -8.92
N ALA A 69 10.28 6.54 -9.26
CA ALA A 69 10.33 7.69 -10.17
C ALA A 69 11.12 8.86 -9.57
N ILE A 70 10.91 9.15 -8.28
CA ILE A 70 11.67 10.16 -7.54
C ILE A 70 13.17 9.80 -7.53
N ALA A 71 13.52 8.56 -7.17
CA ALA A 71 14.92 8.12 -7.14
C ALA A 71 15.57 8.21 -8.54
N ARG A 72 14.81 7.87 -9.59
CA ARG A 72 15.25 8.02 -10.98
C ARG A 72 15.52 9.47 -11.34
N TYR A 73 14.62 10.39 -10.98
CA TYR A 73 14.76 11.82 -11.24
C TYR A 73 16.01 12.37 -10.53
N VAL A 74 16.17 12.08 -9.24
CA VAL A 74 17.33 12.52 -8.45
C VAL A 74 18.64 12.01 -9.03
N ALA A 75 18.69 10.75 -9.43
CA ALA A 75 19.86 10.16 -10.06
C ALA A 75 20.20 10.84 -11.40
N ARG A 76 19.21 11.33 -12.17
CA ARG A 76 19.43 12.00 -13.47
C ARG A 76 19.73 13.50 -13.39
N LEU A 77 19.58 14.13 -12.22
CA LEU A 77 19.83 15.58 -12.07
C LEU A 77 21.28 15.98 -12.39
N LYS A 78 22.23 15.04 -12.29
CA LYS A 78 23.59 15.23 -12.77
C LYS A 78 23.89 14.28 -13.91
N ALA A 79 24.40 14.84 -15.00
CA ALA A 79 24.69 14.11 -16.24
C ALA A 79 25.77 13.02 -16.07
N ASP A 80 26.64 13.17 -15.07
CA ASP A 80 27.74 12.27 -14.72
C ASP A 80 27.40 11.30 -13.57
N SER A 81 26.12 11.16 -13.21
CA SER A 81 25.73 10.25 -12.14
C SER A 81 26.12 8.80 -12.47
N PRO A 82 26.85 8.11 -11.57
CA PRO A 82 27.27 6.73 -11.79
C PRO A 82 26.12 5.72 -11.71
N LEU A 83 24.91 6.16 -11.35
CA LEU A 83 23.81 5.28 -10.94
C LEU A 83 23.05 4.61 -12.09
N TYR A 84 23.28 5.01 -13.35
CA TYR A 84 22.56 4.49 -14.52
C TYR A 84 23.38 3.58 -15.44
N GLY A 85 24.59 3.21 -15.04
CA GLY A 85 25.52 2.49 -15.93
C GLY A 85 25.96 3.36 -17.11
N SER A 86 26.60 2.74 -18.10
CA SER A 86 27.20 3.45 -19.24
C SER A 86 26.69 3.01 -20.60
N SER A 87 25.81 2.00 -20.64
CA SER A 87 25.28 1.42 -21.89
C SER A 87 23.77 1.20 -21.83
N LEU A 88 23.15 1.04 -23.00
CA LEU A 88 21.71 0.72 -23.08
C LEU A 88 21.37 -0.61 -22.41
N ILE A 89 22.28 -1.58 -22.43
CA ILE A 89 22.07 -2.88 -21.77
C ILE A 89 22.16 -2.74 -20.25
N ASP A 90 23.06 -1.92 -19.72
CA ASP A 90 23.11 -1.62 -18.28
C ASP A 90 21.81 -0.94 -17.84
N TYR A 91 21.32 0.02 -18.62
CA TYR A 91 20.04 0.67 -18.36
C TYR A 91 18.89 -0.34 -18.28
N GLY A 92 18.81 -1.24 -19.27
CA GLY A 92 17.80 -2.30 -19.29
C GLY A 92 17.89 -3.22 -18.05
N HIS A 93 19.09 -3.62 -17.66
CA HIS A 93 19.29 -4.43 -16.45
C HIS A 93 18.96 -3.66 -15.16
N ILE A 94 19.27 -2.36 -15.08
CA ILE A 94 18.93 -1.55 -13.92
C ILE A 94 17.42 -1.46 -13.75
N GLU A 95 16.70 -1.17 -14.82
CA GLU A 95 15.24 -1.12 -14.80
C GLU A 95 14.63 -2.49 -14.45
N GLN A 96 15.16 -3.59 -15.03
CA GLN A 96 14.77 -4.95 -14.69
C GLN A 96 14.88 -5.22 -13.18
N TRP A 97 15.99 -4.84 -12.56
CA TRP A 97 16.19 -5.07 -11.12
C TRP A 97 15.36 -4.14 -10.23
N ILE A 98 15.06 -2.91 -10.68
CA ILE A 98 14.13 -2.00 -9.98
C ILE A 98 12.71 -2.59 -9.96
N ASP A 99 12.26 -3.12 -11.09
CA ASP A 99 10.94 -3.74 -11.20
C ASP A 99 10.88 -5.05 -10.42
N PHE A 100 11.90 -5.91 -10.54
CA PHE A 100 12.03 -7.13 -9.75
C PHE A 100 12.02 -6.82 -8.24
N ALA A 101 12.79 -5.82 -7.79
CA ALA A 101 12.81 -5.41 -6.38
C ALA A 101 11.42 -4.97 -5.89
N SER A 102 10.59 -4.39 -6.75
CA SER A 102 9.27 -3.87 -6.39
C SER A 102 8.21 -4.98 -6.39
N LEU A 103 8.24 -5.86 -7.40
CA LEU A 103 7.21 -6.87 -7.64
C LEU A 103 7.49 -8.19 -6.90
N GLU A 104 8.75 -8.65 -6.91
CA GLU A 104 9.12 -9.96 -6.38
C GLU A 104 9.64 -9.92 -4.95
N ILE A 105 10.19 -8.77 -4.52
CA ILE A 105 10.71 -8.59 -3.16
C ILE A 105 9.75 -7.76 -2.32
N ASP A 106 9.56 -6.48 -2.64
CA ASP A 106 8.84 -5.56 -1.76
C ASP A 106 7.37 -5.93 -1.57
N ALA A 107 6.66 -6.21 -2.66
CA ALA A 107 5.26 -6.60 -2.59
C ALA A 107 5.05 -7.88 -1.78
N ASN A 108 5.95 -8.86 -1.91
CA ASN A 108 5.85 -10.13 -1.19
C ASN A 108 6.24 -9.98 0.30
N ILE A 109 7.25 -9.17 0.63
CA ILE A 109 7.57 -8.79 2.01
C ILE A 109 6.37 -8.09 2.66
N LEU A 110 5.73 -7.15 1.97
CA LEU A 110 4.56 -6.45 2.50
C LEU A 110 3.35 -7.38 2.68
N ARG A 111 3.11 -8.31 1.75
CA ARG A 111 2.06 -9.35 1.87
C ARG A 111 2.25 -10.23 3.11
N TRP A 112 3.50 -10.50 3.51
CA TRP A 112 3.81 -11.23 4.73
C TRP A 112 3.70 -10.34 5.97
N PHE A 113 4.31 -9.15 5.96
CA PHE A 113 4.46 -8.32 7.16
C PHE A 113 3.18 -7.58 7.57
N VAL A 114 2.47 -6.95 6.61
CA VAL A 114 1.35 -6.04 6.89
C VAL A 114 0.19 -6.72 7.65
N PRO A 115 -0.22 -7.96 7.32
CA PRO A 115 -1.25 -8.65 8.10
C PRO A 115 -0.83 -8.94 9.54
N ARG A 116 0.45 -9.29 9.77
CA ARG A 116 0.96 -9.57 11.12
C ARG A 116 0.86 -8.38 12.05
N ILE A 117 1.10 -7.18 11.54
CA ILE A 117 1.01 -5.94 12.31
C ILE A 117 -0.40 -5.34 12.34
N GLY A 118 -1.42 -6.06 11.84
CA GLY A 118 -2.83 -5.69 11.96
C GLY A 118 -3.33 -4.65 10.98
N PHE A 119 -2.54 -4.27 9.97
CA PHE A 119 -2.94 -3.31 8.94
C PHE A 119 -3.70 -3.96 7.77
N SER A 120 -3.77 -5.29 7.73
CA SER A 120 -4.62 -6.05 6.82
C SER A 120 -5.09 -7.36 7.48
N LEU A 121 -6.05 -8.05 6.86
CA LEU A 121 -6.58 -9.31 7.37
C LEU A 121 -5.49 -10.39 7.35
N TYR A 122 -5.22 -10.99 8.50
CA TYR A 122 -4.34 -12.15 8.62
C TYR A 122 -5.08 -13.44 8.25
N LEU A 123 -4.53 -14.17 7.28
CA LEU A 123 -4.99 -15.50 6.89
C LEU A 123 -3.76 -16.43 6.81
N PRO A 124 -3.69 -17.52 7.60
CA PRO A 124 -2.52 -18.41 7.58
C PRO A 124 -2.10 -18.91 6.18
N PRO A 125 -3.04 -19.36 5.31
CA PRO A 125 -2.66 -19.79 3.96
C PRO A 125 -2.08 -18.66 3.09
N ALA A 126 -2.55 -17.42 3.28
CA ALA A 126 -2.03 -16.27 2.53
C ALA A 126 -0.62 -15.90 3.00
N GLU A 127 -0.34 -16.05 4.30
CA GLU A 127 1.01 -15.88 4.83
C GLU A 127 1.97 -16.95 4.30
N GLU A 128 1.59 -18.23 4.32
CA GLU A 128 2.42 -19.30 3.77
C GLU A 128 2.77 -19.04 2.30
N ALA A 129 1.78 -18.63 1.49
CA ALA A 129 2.00 -18.24 0.10
C ALA A 129 2.95 -17.04 -0.03
N ALA A 130 2.82 -16.03 0.83
CA ALA A 130 3.72 -14.88 0.85
C ALA A 130 5.15 -15.27 1.22
N ILE A 131 5.33 -16.14 2.21
CA ILE A 131 6.65 -16.68 2.61
C ILE A 131 7.29 -17.42 1.44
N SER A 132 6.57 -18.31 0.77
CA SER A 132 7.07 -19.03 -0.41
C SER A 132 7.43 -18.09 -1.55
N ALA A 133 6.64 -17.03 -1.77
CA ALA A 133 6.94 -16.03 -2.80
C ALA A 133 8.20 -15.22 -2.47
N VAL A 134 8.38 -14.80 -1.20
CA VAL A 134 9.62 -14.16 -0.73
C VAL A 134 10.82 -15.08 -0.93
N LYS A 135 10.71 -16.36 -0.54
CA LYS A 135 11.79 -17.34 -0.76
C LYS A 135 12.18 -17.43 -2.22
N ARG A 136 11.22 -17.59 -3.13
CA ARG A 136 11.47 -17.66 -4.58
C ARG A 136 12.22 -16.42 -5.12
N GLY A 137 11.79 -15.22 -4.70
CA GLY A 137 12.46 -13.98 -5.07
C GLY A 137 13.90 -13.92 -4.55
N LEU A 138 14.12 -14.34 -3.31
CA LEU A 138 15.45 -14.40 -2.71
C LEU A 138 16.33 -15.49 -3.32
N GLU A 139 15.79 -16.63 -3.76
CA GLU A 139 16.53 -17.68 -4.49
C GLU A 139 17.06 -17.17 -5.82
N ALA A 140 16.22 -16.48 -6.60
CA ALA A 140 16.62 -15.88 -7.86
C ALA A 140 17.71 -14.81 -7.65
N LEU A 141 17.52 -13.95 -6.65
CA LEU A 141 18.50 -12.94 -6.26
C LEU A 141 19.81 -13.57 -5.77
N ASN A 142 19.75 -14.61 -4.95
CA ASN A 142 20.91 -15.33 -4.41
C ASN A 142 21.72 -15.98 -5.54
N THR A 143 21.04 -16.55 -6.53
CA THR A 143 21.67 -17.14 -7.72
C THR A 143 22.42 -16.08 -8.52
N HIS A 144 21.80 -14.93 -8.79
CA HIS A 144 22.47 -13.82 -9.48
C HIS A 144 23.68 -13.31 -8.70
N LEU A 145 23.54 -13.14 -7.39
CA LEU A 145 24.59 -12.62 -6.51
C LEU A 145 25.69 -13.64 -6.19
N ALA A 146 25.60 -14.88 -6.68
CA ALA A 146 26.68 -15.86 -6.48
C ALA A 146 27.97 -15.42 -7.18
N SER A 147 27.85 -14.87 -8.40
CA SER A 147 28.97 -14.41 -9.23
C SER A 147 29.09 -12.89 -9.35
N ASN A 148 28.18 -12.13 -8.74
CA ASN A 148 28.13 -10.68 -8.86
C ASN A 148 28.24 -9.98 -7.49
N THR A 149 29.03 -8.90 -7.43
CA THR A 149 29.15 -8.06 -6.23
C THR A 149 27.97 -7.09 -6.10
N TYR A 150 27.53 -6.52 -7.23
CA TYR A 150 26.38 -5.62 -7.36
C TYR A 150 25.40 -6.19 -8.37
N LEU A 151 24.20 -5.61 -8.49
CA LEU A 151 23.19 -6.13 -9.41
C LEU A 151 23.54 -5.91 -10.88
N VAL A 152 24.19 -4.80 -11.20
CA VAL A 152 24.56 -4.44 -12.57
C VAL A 152 26.00 -3.91 -12.61
N GLY A 153 26.82 -4.49 -13.50
CA GLY A 153 28.21 -4.09 -13.67
C GLY A 153 29.09 -4.32 -12.45
N HIS A 154 29.97 -3.37 -12.16
CA HIS A 154 31.01 -3.48 -11.12
C HIS A 154 30.95 -2.35 -10.07
N SER A 155 29.86 -1.58 -10.03
CA SER A 155 29.67 -0.47 -9.11
C SER A 155 28.22 -0.38 -8.66
N VAL A 156 27.97 0.34 -7.56
CA VAL A 156 26.61 0.62 -7.09
C VAL A 156 25.82 1.39 -8.16
N THR A 157 24.63 0.87 -8.48
CA THR A 157 23.67 1.50 -9.38
C THR A 157 22.35 1.80 -8.65
N LEU A 158 21.41 2.44 -9.35
CA LEU A 158 20.07 2.67 -8.81
C LEU A 158 19.34 1.36 -8.48
N ALA A 159 19.62 0.28 -9.21
CA ALA A 159 19.11 -1.05 -8.90
C ALA A 159 19.50 -1.49 -7.49
N ASP A 160 20.75 -1.29 -7.11
CA ASP A 160 21.25 -1.68 -5.80
C ASP A 160 20.63 -0.86 -4.66
N ILE A 161 20.46 0.44 -4.89
CA ILE A 161 19.80 1.35 -3.94
C ILE A 161 18.36 0.90 -3.71
N VAL A 162 17.59 0.66 -4.76
CA VAL A 162 16.18 0.27 -4.66
C VAL A 162 16.03 -1.11 -4.01
N MET A 163 16.82 -2.10 -4.46
CA MET A 163 16.81 -3.45 -3.90
C MET A 163 17.11 -3.45 -2.40
N THR A 164 18.21 -2.78 -2.01
CA THR A 164 18.62 -2.72 -0.60
C THR A 164 17.55 -2.06 0.25
N CYS A 165 16.99 -0.92 -0.18
CA CYS A 165 15.92 -0.23 0.56
C CYS A 165 14.67 -1.09 0.74
N ASN A 166 14.30 -1.90 -0.27
CA ASN A 166 13.16 -2.82 -0.16
C ASN A 166 13.47 -3.99 0.79
N LEU A 167 14.72 -4.50 0.80
CA LEU A 167 15.16 -5.55 1.71
C LEU A 167 15.26 -5.10 3.17
N VAL A 168 15.54 -3.81 3.45
CA VAL A 168 15.66 -3.28 4.82
C VAL A 168 14.46 -3.65 5.69
N LEU A 169 13.23 -3.50 5.16
CA LEU A 169 12.03 -3.87 5.90
C LEU A 169 12.01 -5.36 6.25
N GLY A 170 12.40 -6.20 5.29
CA GLY A 170 12.55 -7.64 5.48
C GLY A 170 13.51 -7.96 6.61
N PHE A 171 14.78 -7.56 6.46
CA PHE A 171 15.86 -7.84 7.43
C PHE A 171 15.55 -7.30 8.83
N SER A 172 14.97 -6.09 8.94
CA SER A 172 14.69 -5.49 10.24
C SER A 172 13.42 -6.00 10.91
N ARG A 173 12.51 -6.68 10.19
CA ARG A 173 11.19 -7.06 10.74
C ARG A 173 10.82 -8.53 10.63
N ILE A 174 11.15 -9.25 9.56
CA ILE A 174 10.63 -10.63 9.35
C ILE A 174 11.70 -11.65 8.94
N LEU A 175 12.80 -11.23 8.32
CA LEU A 175 13.83 -12.15 7.83
C LEU A 175 14.85 -12.43 8.93
N THR A 176 14.54 -13.43 9.76
CA THR A 176 15.44 -13.88 10.85
C THR A 176 16.73 -14.49 10.30
N LYS A 177 17.76 -14.59 11.14
CA LYS A 177 19.04 -15.20 10.75
C LYS A 177 18.88 -16.64 10.22
N LYS A 178 17.97 -17.43 10.81
CA LYS A 178 17.63 -18.77 10.34
C LYS A 178 17.02 -18.76 8.94
N PHE A 179 16.21 -17.75 8.62
CA PHE A 179 15.61 -17.60 7.30
C PHE A 179 16.66 -17.17 6.26
N THR A 180 17.50 -16.19 6.60
CA THR A 180 18.49 -15.66 5.66
C THR A 180 19.68 -16.58 5.45
N SER A 181 19.94 -17.55 6.32
CA SER A 181 21.02 -18.54 6.13
C SER A 181 20.82 -19.43 4.90
N GLU A 182 19.60 -19.52 4.37
CA GLU A 182 19.32 -20.19 3.08
C GLU A 182 19.84 -19.38 1.87
N PHE A 183 20.13 -18.08 2.05
CA PHE A 183 20.49 -17.13 0.99
C PHE A 183 21.79 -16.37 1.30
N PRO A 184 22.95 -17.08 1.40
CA PRO A 184 24.20 -16.49 1.87
C PRO A 184 24.70 -15.34 0.99
N HIS A 185 24.46 -15.37 -0.33
CA HIS A 185 24.91 -14.31 -1.23
C HIS A 185 24.05 -13.05 -1.11
N VAL A 186 22.75 -13.21 -0.84
CA VAL A 186 21.87 -12.08 -0.50
C VAL A 186 22.29 -11.46 0.81
N GLU A 187 22.61 -12.28 1.81
CA GLU A 187 23.07 -11.77 3.10
C GLU A 187 24.40 -10.99 2.97
N ARG A 188 25.38 -11.55 2.25
CA ARG A 188 26.63 -10.86 1.90
C ARG A 188 26.38 -9.54 1.21
N TYR A 189 25.49 -9.53 0.23
CA TYR A 189 25.16 -8.35 -0.56
C TYR A 189 24.51 -7.28 0.32
N PHE A 190 23.46 -7.64 1.05
CA PHE A 190 22.72 -6.70 1.90
C PHE A 190 23.64 -6.02 2.92
N TRP A 191 24.45 -6.79 3.63
CA TRP A 191 25.38 -6.22 4.62
C TRP A 191 26.50 -5.41 3.99
N SER A 192 26.98 -5.78 2.81
CA SER A 192 27.92 -4.94 2.05
C SER A 192 27.28 -3.59 1.71
N MET A 193 26.04 -3.59 1.22
CA MET A 193 25.33 -2.39 0.79
C MET A 193 24.99 -1.44 1.94
N VAL A 194 24.36 -1.93 3.02
CA VAL A 194 23.95 -1.05 4.13
C VAL A 194 25.13 -0.45 4.89
N ASN A 195 26.31 -1.07 4.82
CA ASN A 195 27.54 -0.56 5.44
C ASN A 195 28.33 0.41 4.56
N GLN A 196 27.95 0.61 3.29
CA GLN A 196 28.53 1.68 2.46
C GLN A 196 28.27 3.05 3.11
N PRO A 197 29.21 4.01 3.07
CA PRO A 197 29.06 5.31 3.75
C PRO A 197 27.77 6.05 3.39
N ASN A 198 27.42 6.08 2.10
CA ASN A 198 26.22 6.77 1.59
C ASN A 198 24.92 6.11 2.08
N PHE A 199 24.90 4.77 2.20
CA PHE A 199 23.77 4.05 2.74
C PHE A 199 23.66 4.25 4.25
N LYS A 200 24.76 4.05 4.98
CA LYS A 200 24.81 4.16 6.43
C LYS A 200 24.43 5.56 6.94
N LYS A 201 24.78 6.61 6.18
CA LYS A 201 24.38 8.00 6.49
C LYS A 201 22.87 8.19 6.51
N VAL A 202 22.14 7.51 5.61
CA VAL A 202 20.67 7.64 5.48
C VAL A 202 19.92 6.61 6.31
N LEU A 203 20.36 5.34 6.27
CA LEU A 203 19.71 4.22 6.94
C LEU A 203 20.04 4.13 8.43
N GLY A 204 21.17 4.71 8.86
CA GLY A 204 21.72 4.51 10.18
C GLY A 204 22.23 3.08 10.38
N GLU A 205 22.26 2.63 11.63
CA GLU A 205 22.62 1.26 11.97
C GLU A 205 21.41 0.33 11.83
N ILE A 206 21.52 -0.64 10.92
CA ILE A 206 20.48 -1.66 10.71
C ILE A 206 20.78 -2.87 11.57
N LYS A 207 19.79 -3.28 12.36
CA LYS A 207 19.81 -4.55 13.11
C LYS A 207 18.88 -5.54 12.46
N GLN A 208 19.34 -6.78 12.29
CA GLN A 208 18.51 -7.87 11.82
C GLN A 208 17.57 -8.32 12.92
N THR A 209 16.35 -8.70 12.55
CA THR A 209 15.38 -9.20 13.50
C THR A 209 15.75 -10.60 14.01
N GLU A 210 15.54 -10.83 15.31
CA GLU A 210 15.72 -12.14 15.92
C GLU A 210 14.49 -13.04 15.72
N SER A 211 13.31 -12.44 15.58
CA SER A 211 12.03 -13.16 15.46
C SER A 211 11.07 -12.46 14.51
N VAL A 212 10.10 -13.23 13.99
CA VAL A 212 8.99 -12.68 13.23
C VAL A 212 7.94 -12.13 14.22
N PRO A 213 7.39 -10.92 14.01
CA PRO A 213 6.37 -10.34 14.87
C PRO A 213 5.21 -11.31 15.11
N PRO A 214 4.64 -11.32 16.33
CA PRO A 214 3.42 -12.06 16.58
C PRO A 214 2.26 -11.45 15.79
N VAL A 215 1.26 -12.26 15.48
CA VAL A 215 0.04 -11.79 14.80
C VAL A 215 -0.75 -10.88 15.74
N ALA A 216 -1.05 -9.67 15.29
CA ALA A 216 -1.85 -8.71 16.03
C ALA A 216 -3.26 -9.25 16.31
N LYS A 217 -3.73 -9.14 17.55
CA LYS A 217 -5.01 -9.71 18.01
C LYS A 217 -6.25 -8.99 17.47
N LYS A 218 -6.11 -7.81 16.85
CA LYS A 218 -7.19 -7.03 16.20
C LYS A 218 -6.63 -6.24 15.01
N PRO A 219 -7.37 -6.08 13.90
CA PRO A 219 -7.02 -5.13 12.87
C PRO A 219 -7.04 -3.71 13.45
N SER A 220 -5.94 -2.97 13.33
CA SER A 220 -5.92 -1.54 13.68
C SER A 220 -6.72 -0.79 12.61
N GLN A 221 -7.94 -0.35 12.94
CA GLN A 221 -8.64 0.62 12.11
C GLN A 221 -7.84 1.93 12.08
N PRO A 222 -7.73 2.62 10.94
CA PRO A 222 -7.18 3.96 10.91
C PRO A 222 -8.03 4.88 11.81
N VAL A 223 -7.35 5.61 12.70
CA VAL A 223 -7.97 6.54 13.65
C VAL A 223 -8.82 7.55 12.87
N LYS A 224 -10.14 7.45 12.99
CA LYS A 224 -11.04 8.56 12.67
C LYS A 224 -10.84 9.63 13.76
N PRO A 225 -10.66 10.91 13.40
CA PRO A 225 -10.69 11.99 14.39
C PRO A 225 -12.00 11.91 15.16
N LYS A 226 -11.92 11.89 16.50
CA LYS A 226 -13.08 12.11 17.36
C LYS A 226 -13.51 13.56 17.19
N ASP A 227 -14.64 13.79 16.54
CA ASP A 227 -15.34 15.07 16.66
C ASP A 227 -15.77 15.24 18.12
N GLU A 228 -15.15 16.18 18.82
CA GLU A 228 -15.65 16.69 20.09
C GLU A 228 -16.98 17.43 19.86
N PRO A 229 -18.00 17.25 20.72
CA PRO A 229 -19.27 17.93 20.55
C PRO A 229 -19.12 19.42 20.86
N LYS A 230 -19.34 20.28 19.86
CA LYS A 230 -19.48 21.72 20.06
C LYS A 230 -20.72 22.01 20.92
N LYS A 231 -20.44 22.73 22.02
CA LYS A 231 -21.36 23.39 22.96
C LYS A 231 -22.61 23.98 22.29
N GLU A 232 -23.79 23.55 22.73
CA GLU A 232 -25.04 24.30 22.56
C GLU A 232 -24.99 25.58 23.42
N VAL A 233 -25.20 26.74 22.79
CA VAL A 233 -25.65 27.96 23.46
C VAL A 233 -27.13 28.09 23.16
N LYS A 234 -28.00 27.90 24.16
CA LYS A 234 -29.43 28.25 24.09
C LYS A 234 -29.72 29.38 25.07
N LYS A 235 -30.28 30.46 24.50
CA LYS A 235 -30.87 31.61 25.17
C LYS A 235 -32.10 31.19 26.00
N GLU A 236 -32.23 31.80 27.17
CA GLU A 236 -33.46 31.83 27.98
C GLU A 236 -34.66 32.39 27.19
N PRO A 237 -35.88 32.00 27.59
CA PRO A 237 -36.70 32.99 28.29
C PRO A 237 -37.51 32.44 29.49
N THR A 238 -37.96 33.39 30.27
CA THR A 238 -38.62 33.42 31.58
C THR A 238 -40.01 32.74 31.69
N LYS A 239 -40.27 32.17 32.88
CA LYS A 239 -41.54 31.71 33.52
C LYS A 239 -42.60 32.84 33.68
N PRO A 240 -43.88 32.64 34.15
CA PRO A 240 -44.37 31.59 35.09
C PRO A 240 -45.85 31.04 34.99
N LYS A 241 -46.09 29.90 35.69
CA LYS A 241 -47.36 29.40 36.34
C LYS A 241 -48.52 28.98 35.40
N GLU A 242 -49.44 28.05 35.71
CA GLU A 242 -49.89 27.31 36.90
C GLU A 242 -50.61 25.99 36.46
N ALA A 243 -51.05 25.18 37.42
CA ALA A 243 -51.45 23.77 37.33
C ALA A 243 -52.70 23.42 36.49
N HIS A 244 -52.73 22.19 35.93
CA HIS A 244 -53.85 21.23 35.95
C HIS A 244 -53.47 19.91 35.23
N THR A 245 -53.74 18.77 35.84
CA THR A 245 -53.93 17.42 35.24
C THR A 245 -55.40 17.02 35.53
N PRO A 246 -56.07 16.04 34.84
CA PRO A 246 -55.49 14.86 34.16
C PRO A 246 -56.20 14.32 32.86
N VAL A 247 -55.60 13.27 32.28
CA VAL A 247 -56.17 12.16 31.44
C VAL A 247 -56.26 12.29 29.90
N GLU A 248 -55.76 11.22 29.25
CA GLU A 248 -56.03 10.64 27.90
C GLU A 248 -55.56 11.35 26.62
N GLU A 249 -54.49 10.82 26.01
CA GLU A 249 -54.53 10.07 24.72
C GLU A 249 -53.12 9.62 24.33
N GLU A 250 -52.91 8.31 24.17
CA GLU A 250 -51.69 7.73 23.57
C GLU A 250 -51.66 8.02 22.07
N GLU A 251 -50.80 8.95 21.64
CA GLU A 251 -50.51 9.17 20.22
C GLU A 251 -49.14 8.59 19.83
N ALA A 252 -49.17 7.71 18.83
CA ALA A 252 -48.05 6.90 18.34
C ALA A 252 -46.85 7.72 17.79
N PRO A 253 -45.61 7.17 17.83
CA PRO A 253 -44.44 7.84 17.24
C PRO A 253 -44.43 7.75 15.70
N LYS A 254 -44.14 8.89 15.06
CA LYS A 254 -44.00 9.09 13.60
C LYS A 254 -43.03 8.10 12.91
N PRO A 255 -43.28 7.73 11.63
CA PRO A 255 -42.56 6.64 10.95
C PRO A 255 -41.13 7.00 10.53
N LYS A 256 -40.25 6.00 10.60
CA LYS A 256 -38.85 6.05 10.11
C LYS A 256 -38.82 6.18 8.58
N PRO A 257 -37.79 6.84 8.00
CA PRO A 257 -37.65 7.00 6.56
C PRO A 257 -37.52 5.63 5.86
N LYS A 258 -38.32 5.41 4.81
CA LYS A 258 -38.34 4.16 4.03
C LYS A 258 -36.98 3.90 3.38
N ASN A 259 -36.51 2.66 3.47
CA ASN A 259 -35.26 2.24 2.85
C ASN A 259 -35.47 2.18 1.32
N PRO A 260 -34.61 2.79 0.50
CA PRO A 260 -34.75 2.78 -0.97
C PRO A 260 -34.77 1.38 -1.60
N LEU A 261 -34.44 0.32 -0.85
CA LEU A 261 -34.54 -1.07 -1.29
C LEU A 261 -35.96 -1.65 -1.22
N ASP A 262 -36.88 -1.02 -0.47
CA ASP A 262 -38.29 -1.46 -0.37
C ASP A 262 -39.11 -1.10 -1.63
N LEU A 263 -38.53 -0.33 -2.55
CA LEU A 263 -39.13 0.04 -3.84
C LEU A 263 -38.84 -0.98 -4.95
N LEU A 264 -38.01 -1.98 -4.68
CA LEU A 264 -37.67 -3.00 -5.68
C LEU A 264 -38.76 -4.08 -5.72
N PRO A 265 -39.14 -4.57 -6.91
CA PRO A 265 -40.09 -5.66 -7.02
C PRO A 265 -39.53 -6.92 -6.33
N PRO A 266 -40.39 -7.72 -5.69
CA PRO A 266 -39.95 -8.93 -4.99
C PRO A 266 -39.21 -9.87 -5.96
N SER A 267 -38.06 -10.37 -5.50
CA SER A 267 -37.21 -11.27 -6.28
C SER A 267 -37.98 -12.53 -6.68
N LYS A 268 -37.90 -12.91 -7.95
CA LYS A 268 -38.46 -14.18 -8.47
C LYS A 268 -37.67 -15.42 -8.00
N MET A 269 -36.61 -15.23 -7.22
CA MET A 269 -35.75 -16.30 -6.74
C MET A 269 -36.38 -17.02 -5.54
N ILE A 270 -36.82 -18.27 -5.76
CA ILE A 270 -37.30 -19.14 -4.68
C ILE A 270 -36.07 -19.79 -4.02
N LEU A 271 -35.66 -19.24 -2.88
CA LEU A 271 -34.43 -19.64 -2.19
C LEU A 271 -34.43 -21.10 -1.73
N ASP A 272 -35.59 -21.65 -1.39
CA ASP A 272 -35.70 -23.02 -0.88
C ASP A 272 -35.52 -24.06 -2.00
N GLU A 273 -36.03 -23.79 -3.21
CA GLU A 273 -35.79 -24.64 -4.38
C GLU A 273 -34.32 -24.58 -4.81
N TRP A 274 -33.71 -23.40 -4.77
CA TRP A 274 -32.30 -23.23 -5.09
C TRP A 274 -31.40 -24.00 -4.13
N LYS A 275 -31.66 -23.91 -2.81
CA LYS A 275 -30.94 -24.68 -1.79
C LYS A 275 -31.09 -26.18 -2.01
N ARG A 276 -32.30 -26.66 -2.32
CA ARG A 276 -32.55 -28.08 -2.61
C ARG A 276 -31.75 -28.56 -3.83
N LEU A 277 -31.69 -27.78 -4.90
CA LEU A 277 -30.99 -28.12 -6.13
C LEU A 277 -29.46 -28.10 -5.93
N TYR A 278 -28.96 -27.13 -5.18
CA TYR A 278 -27.53 -26.97 -4.88
C TYR A 278 -27.00 -28.08 -3.97
N SER A 279 -27.70 -28.41 -2.89
CA SER A 279 -27.28 -29.43 -1.93
C SER A 279 -27.27 -30.86 -2.50
N ASN A 280 -28.07 -31.12 -3.54
CA ASN A 280 -28.18 -32.46 -4.13
C ASN A 280 -27.30 -32.68 -5.37
N THR A 281 -26.57 -31.66 -5.86
CA THR A 281 -25.74 -31.80 -7.06
C THR A 281 -24.27 -32.03 -6.69
N LYS A 282 -23.75 -33.23 -6.92
CA LYS A 282 -22.37 -33.60 -6.50
C LYS A 282 -21.29 -33.51 -7.59
N THR A 283 -21.64 -33.43 -8.88
CA THR A 283 -20.64 -33.58 -9.95
C THR A 283 -20.70 -32.57 -11.11
N ASN A 284 -21.70 -31.68 -11.18
CA ASN A 284 -21.72 -30.64 -12.23
C ASN A 284 -22.22 -29.27 -11.72
N PHE A 285 -21.38 -28.63 -10.91
CA PHE A 285 -21.69 -27.39 -10.22
C PHE A 285 -21.91 -26.19 -11.16
N ARG A 286 -21.21 -26.19 -12.30
CA ARG A 286 -21.16 -25.05 -13.23
C ARG A 286 -22.49 -24.86 -13.96
N GLU A 287 -23.16 -25.93 -14.38
CA GLU A 287 -24.47 -25.85 -15.05
C GLU A 287 -25.60 -25.46 -14.09
N VAL A 288 -25.55 -25.89 -12.83
CA VAL A 288 -26.56 -25.53 -11.81
C VAL A 288 -26.44 -24.06 -11.41
N ALA A 289 -25.21 -23.55 -11.27
CA ALA A 289 -24.97 -22.12 -11.03
C ALA A 289 -25.49 -21.26 -12.19
N ILE A 290 -25.26 -21.68 -13.44
CA ILE A 290 -25.75 -20.95 -14.62
C ILE A 290 -27.29 -21.00 -14.68
N LYS A 291 -27.95 -22.14 -14.46
CA LYS A 291 -29.43 -22.20 -14.41
C LYS A 291 -30.02 -21.32 -13.29
N GLY A 292 -29.35 -21.20 -12.15
CA GLY A 292 -29.73 -20.26 -11.09
C GLY A 292 -29.52 -18.79 -11.46
N THR A 293 -28.58 -18.49 -12.37
CA THR A 293 -28.22 -17.13 -12.78
C THR A 293 -28.99 -16.66 -14.02
N VAL A 294 -29.54 -17.56 -14.85
CA VAL A 294 -30.38 -17.21 -16.01
C VAL A 294 -31.72 -16.57 -15.60
N LEU A 295 -32.12 -16.64 -14.32
CA LEU A 295 -33.21 -15.81 -13.78
C LEU A 295 -32.82 -14.34 -13.51
N PHE A 296 -31.54 -13.97 -13.67
CA PHE A 296 -31.03 -12.64 -13.32
C PHE A 296 -30.69 -11.75 -14.53
N SER A 297 -30.88 -12.20 -15.77
CA SER A 297 -30.46 -11.42 -16.95
C SER A 297 -31.50 -11.37 -18.06
N VAL A 298 -32.50 -10.50 -17.91
CA VAL A 298 -33.13 -9.76 -19.03
C VAL A 298 -33.62 -8.40 -18.55
N HIS A 299 -32.70 -7.46 -18.32
CA HIS A 299 -32.80 -6.03 -18.67
C HIS A 299 -31.62 -5.28 -18.01
N VAL A 300 -31.07 -4.30 -18.72
CA VAL A 300 -30.05 -3.31 -18.28
C VAL A 300 -28.58 -3.62 -18.60
N LEU A 301 -28.21 -4.26 -19.73
CA LEU A 301 -26.79 -4.20 -20.13
C LEU A 301 -26.45 -4.28 -21.63
N LEU A 302 -27.32 -3.89 -22.55
CA LEU A 302 -26.97 -3.94 -23.99
C LEU A 302 -27.55 -2.84 -24.89
N TYR A 303 -27.85 -1.64 -24.39
CA TYR A 303 -28.23 -0.49 -25.24
C TYR A 303 -27.70 0.87 -24.76
N GLY A 304 -26.50 0.89 -24.16
CA GLY A 304 -26.02 2.07 -23.45
C GLY A 304 -24.78 2.78 -23.99
N PHE A 305 -23.89 2.17 -24.80
CA PHE A 305 -22.55 2.75 -24.90
C PHE A 305 -21.71 2.56 -26.17
N PHE A 306 -22.28 2.26 -27.35
CA PHE A 306 -21.51 2.42 -28.61
C PHE A 306 -22.41 2.83 -29.78
N GLY A 307 -22.11 3.97 -30.42
CA GLY A 307 -22.43 4.18 -31.84
C GLY A 307 -23.37 5.33 -32.21
N LYS A 308 -23.16 6.56 -31.70
CA LYS A 308 -23.51 7.78 -32.44
C LYS A 308 -22.23 8.37 -33.04
N LEU A 309 -21.89 7.94 -34.26
CA LEU A 309 -21.01 8.56 -35.26
C LEU A 309 -21.23 7.71 -36.54
N ILE A 310 -22.02 8.19 -37.52
CA ILE A 310 -21.53 8.84 -38.77
C ILE A 310 -20.60 7.86 -39.49
N ASP A 311 -20.90 7.20 -40.62
CA ASP A 311 -21.89 7.36 -41.71
C ASP A 311 -22.50 5.99 -42.10
#